data_AF-A0A9P6IH39-F1
#
_entry.id   AF-A0A9P6IH39-F1
#
_cell.length_a   1.000
_cell.length_b   1.000
_cell.length_c   1.000
_cell.angle_alpha   90.00
_cell.angle_beta   90.00
_cell.angle_gamma   90.00
#
_symmetry.space_group_name_H-M   'P 1'
#
loop_
_entity.id
_entity.type
_entity.pdbx_description
1 polymer ?
#
loop_
_entity_poly.entity_id
_entity_poly.type
_entity_poly.pdbx_seq_one_letter_code
_entity_poly.pdbx_strand_id
1 'polypeptide(L)'
;MDEFDSLTEAVFLVQPKTQTLNKAKAKGKGAKVDHFKLDGFQQLRDIDESWEATAIRHKLFNAEWDLIFSRIENVMLNMNTMVLSSIYHFVERAYTSRATRAVMPIQELPTALIFAGINVPDHDLLFQQIARILSSPTPPTLESTCATRKESKGSTMEQNTKNHVVILQSKDCPNLKAVLKSMIEQFLDLGIKGVVNPLEVPLDLSR
;
A
#
# COMPACT_ATOMS: atom_id res chain seq x y z
N MET A 1 34.07 -15.14 -24.50
CA MET A 1 33.65 -13.79 -24.09
C MET A 1 32.30 -13.60 -24.72
N ASP A 2 31.26 -13.57 -23.90
CA ASP A 2 29.89 -13.44 -24.37
C ASP A 2 29.66 -12.00 -24.87
N GLU A 3 28.96 -11.86 -25.99
CA GLU A 3 28.68 -10.58 -26.66
C GLU A 3 27.84 -9.61 -25.81
N PHE A 4 27.35 -10.07 -24.66
CA PHE A 4 26.59 -9.30 -23.68
C PHE A 4 27.43 -8.66 -22.57
N ASP A 5 28.74 -8.92 -22.55
CA ASP A 5 29.64 -8.40 -21.52
C ASP A 5 30.48 -7.25 -22.11
N SER A 6 29.92 -6.02 -22.08
CA SER A 6 30.63 -4.82 -22.54
C SER A 6 31.34 -4.13 -21.39
N LEU A 7 32.63 -3.84 -21.60
CA LEU A 7 33.51 -3.21 -20.62
C LEU A 7 33.30 -1.68 -20.49
N THR A 8 32.50 -1.08 -21.39
CA THR A 8 32.33 0.39 -21.48
C THR A 8 30.93 0.87 -21.11
N GLU A 9 29.94 0.00 -21.19
CA GLU A 9 28.55 0.33 -20.88
C GLU A 9 28.12 -0.39 -19.60
N ALA A 10 27.51 0.34 -18.67
CA ALA A 10 27.13 -0.20 -17.35
C ALA A 10 25.66 -0.67 -17.29
N VAL A 11 24.82 -0.31 -18.26
CA VAL A 11 23.39 -0.61 -18.27
C VAL A 11 22.93 -0.97 -19.67
N PHE A 12 22.41 -2.18 -19.84
CA PHE A 12 21.82 -2.65 -21.09
C PHE A 12 20.32 -2.87 -20.89
N LEU A 13 19.50 -2.15 -21.66
CA LEU A 13 18.07 -2.40 -21.69
C LEU A 13 17.75 -3.38 -22.82
N VAL A 14 17.53 -4.65 -22.47
CA VAL A 14 17.08 -5.66 -23.44
C VAL A 14 15.56 -5.70 -23.44
N GLN A 15 14.94 -4.99 -24.37
CA GLN A 15 13.49 -5.09 -24.57
C GLN A 15 13.16 -6.38 -25.33
N PRO A 16 12.28 -7.25 -24.80
CA PRO A 16 11.84 -8.44 -25.53
C PRO A 16 11.06 -8.00 -26.77
N LYS A 17 11.55 -8.39 -27.96
CA LYS A 17 10.79 -8.18 -29.20
C LYS A 17 9.52 -9.01 -29.11
N THR A 18 8.36 -8.36 -28.98
CA THR A 18 7.05 -8.99 -29.14
C THR A 18 7.02 -9.66 -30.51
N GLN A 19 7.17 -10.98 -30.52
CA GLN A 19 7.18 -11.77 -31.74
C GLN A 19 5.76 -11.72 -32.33
N THR A 20 5.51 -10.74 -33.20
CA THR A 20 4.36 -10.78 -34.11
C THR A 20 4.47 -12.07 -34.90
N LEU A 21 3.55 -13.00 -34.64
CA LEU A 21 3.45 -14.32 -35.25
C LEU A 21 3.17 -14.21 -36.76
N ASN A 22 4.18 -13.87 -37.55
CA ASN A 22 4.22 -14.24 -38.96
C ASN A 22 4.88 -15.62 -39.04
N LYS A 23 4.04 -16.65 -39.19
CA LYS A 23 4.43 -18.04 -39.41
C LYS A 23 5.29 -18.15 -40.68
N ALA A 24 6.60 -18.16 -40.52
CA ALA A 24 7.53 -18.69 -41.52
C ALA A 24 8.32 -19.84 -40.88
N LYS A 25 8.27 -20.99 -41.55
CA LYS A 25 8.78 -22.30 -41.13
C LYS A 25 10.28 -22.22 -40.80
N ALA A 26 10.64 -22.50 -39.55
CA ALA A 26 12.00 -22.92 -39.19
C ALA A 26 11.93 -24.29 -38.49
N LYS A 27 12.34 -25.32 -39.22
CA LYS A 27 12.60 -26.67 -38.71
C LYS A 27 13.78 -26.58 -37.74
N GLY A 28 13.51 -26.71 -36.44
CA GLY A 28 14.53 -26.88 -35.41
C GLY A 28 13.88 -27.49 -34.18
N LYS A 29 14.17 -28.78 -33.92
CA LYS A 29 13.71 -29.52 -32.74
C LYS A 29 14.44 -29.01 -31.50
N GLY A 30 13.90 -27.99 -30.87
CA GLY A 30 14.15 -27.65 -29.47
C GLY A 30 12.81 -27.41 -28.84
N ALA A 31 12.40 -28.26 -27.88
CA ALA A 31 11.19 -28.04 -27.12
C ALA A 31 11.32 -26.67 -26.44
N LYS A 32 10.60 -25.66 -26.93
CA LYS A 32 10.46 -24.39 -26.24
C LYS A 32 9.70 -24.69 -24.96
N VAL A 33 10.43 -24.84 -23.86
CA VAL A 33 9.84 -24.89 -22.53
C VAL A 33 9.24 -23.49 -22.32
N ASP A 34 7.92 -23.42 -22.30
CA ASP A 34 7.17 -22.18 -22.07
C ASP A 34 7.33 -21.74 -20.61
N HIS A 35 8.54 -21.35 -20.21
CA HIS A 35 8.93 -21.01 -18.83
C HIS A 35 8.15 -19.84 -18.20
N PHE A 36 7.33 -19.13 -18.99
CA PHE A 36 6.58 -17.95 -18.56
C PHE A 36 5.07 -18.15 -18.53
N LYS A 37 4.56 -19.34 -18.87
CA LYS A 37 3.14 -19.61 -18.69
C LYS A 37 2.92 -19.93 -17.20
N LEU A 38 2.00 -19.19 -16.55
CA LEU A 38 1.65 -19.33 -15.12
C LEU A 38 2.74 -18.86 -14.12
N ASP A 39 3.28 -17.65 -14.31
CA ASP A 39 4.18 -16.99 -13.34
C ASP A 39 5.39 -17.85 -12.91
N GLY A 40 5.97 -18.57 -13.88
CA GLY A 40 7.13 -19.42 -13.62
C GLY A 40 6.81 -20.79 -13.01
N PHE A 41 5.52 -21.17 -12.85
CA PHE A 41 5.15 -22.54 -12.48
C PHE A 41 5.62 -23.53 -13.55
N GLN A 42 6.38 -24.53 -13.11
CA GLN A 42 6.88 -25.61 -13.95
C GLN A 42 6.15 -26.90 -13.64
N GLN A 43 6.03 -27.77 -14.65
CA GLN A 43 5.60 -29.16 -14.45
C GLN A 43 6.58 -29.86 -13.51
N LEU A 44 6.06 -30.68 -12.61
CA LEU A 44 6.87 -31.51 -11.72
C LEU A 44 7.74 -32.45 -12.55
N ARG A 45 9.05 -32.48 -12.30
CA ARG A 45 10.03 -33.20 -13.14
C ARG A 45 9.95 -34.73 -13.03
N ASP A 46 9.37 -35.22 -11.94
CA ASP A 46 9.37 -36.66 -11.62
C ASP A 46 8.07 -37.36 -12.01
N ILE A 47 7.07 -36.62 -12.51
CA ILE A 47 5.74 -37.13 -12.87
C ILE A 47 5.36 -36.48 -14.20
N ASP A 48 4.76 -37.24 -15.12
CA ASP A 48 4.13 -36.69 -16.34
C ASP A 48 2.88 -35.85 -15.96
N GLU A 49 3.07 -34.73 -15.26
CA GLU A 49 2.04 -33.79 -14.83
C GLU A 49 1.48 -33.06 -16.06
N SER A 50 0.19 -33.26 -16.36
CA SER A 50 -0.50 -32.50 -17.40
C SER A 50 -0.49 -31.00 -17.09
N TRP A 51 -0.45 -30.16 -18.12
CA TRP A 51 -0.50 -28.70 -17.98
C TRP A 51 -1.77 -28.21 -17.26
N GLU A 52 -2.87 -28.95 -17.37
CA GLU A 52 -4.11 -28.68 -16.62
C GLU A 52 -3.90 -28.83 -15.12
N ALA A 53 -3.15 -29.84 -14.68
CA ALA A 53 -2.81 -30.06 -13.27
C ALA A 53 -1.87 -28.96 -12.75
N THR A 54 -0.89 -28.53 -13.55
CA THR A 54 -0.04 -27.38 -13.23
C THR A 54 -0.87 -26.09 -13.08
N ALA A 55 -1.87 -25.86 -13.95
CA ALA A 55 -2.77 -24.72 -13.85
C ALA A 55 -3.64 -24.76 -12.59
N ILE A 56 -4.16 -25.93 -12.21
CA ILE A 56 -4.91 -26.10 -10.97
C ILE A 56 -4.01 -25.83 -9.76
N ARG A 57 -2.78 -26.36 -9.75
CA ARG A 57 -1.81 -26.14 -8.67
C ARG A 57 -1.44 -24.67 -8.51
N HIS A 58 -1.22 -23.96 -9.62
CA HIS A 58 -1.01 -22.51 -9.62
C HIS A 58 -2.21 -21.76 -9.04
N LYS A 59 -3.44 -22.11 -9.47
CA LYS A 59 -4.66 -21.49 -8.95
C LYS A 59 -4.84 -21.72 -7.45
N LEU A 60 -4.64 -22.96 -6.99
CA LEU A 60 -4.75 -23.30 -5.57
C LEU A 60 -3.67 -22.61 -4.74
N PHE A 61 -2.44 -22.56 -5.24
CA PHE A 61 -1.34 -21.84 -4.59
C PHE A 61 -1.70 -20.37 -4.37
N ASN A 62 -2.14 -19.66 -5.41
CA ASN A 62 -2.48 -18.24 -5.26
C ASN A 62 -3.67 -18.03 -4.30
N ALA A 63 -4.70 -18.86 -4.39
CA ALA A 63 -5.84 -18.78 -3.48
C ALA A 63 -5.46 -18.98 -2.00
N GLU A 64 -4.60 -19.97 -1.71
CA GLU A 64 -4.10 -20.21 -0.36
C GLU A 64 -3.11 -19.13 0.09
N TRP A 65 -2.27 -18.64 -0.82
CA TRP A 65 -1.35 -17.55 -0.56
C TRP A 65 -2.09 -16.27 -0.17
N ASP A 66 -3.12 -15.89 -0.92
CA ASP A 66 -3.95 -14.72 -0.64
C ASP A 66 -4.64 -14.84 0.73
N LEU A 67 -5.10 -16.04 1.10
CA LEU A 67 -5.71 -16.30 2.40
C LEU A 67 -4.70 -16.15 3.54
N ILE A 68 -3.52 -16.72 3.39
CA ILE A 68 -2.44 -16.61 4.39
C ILE A 68 -1.99 -15.17 4.52
N PHE A 69 -1.77 -14.48 3.40
CA PHE A 69 -1.36 -13.08 3.35
C PHE A 69 -2.39 -12.18 4.04
N SER A 70 -3.67 -12.32 3.71
CA SER A 70 -4.78 -11.59 4.37
C SER A 70 -4.83 -11.84 5.88
N ARG A 71 -4.53 -13.07 6.32
CA ARG A 71 -4.46 -13.40 7.75
C ARG A 71 -3.30 -12.71 8.44
N ILE A 72 -2.13 -12.67 7.79
CA ILE A 72 -0.95 -11.95 8.32
C ILE A 72 -1.26 -10.47 8.46
N GLU A 73 -1.84 -9.84 7.43
CA GLU A 73 -2.23 -8.43 7.47
C GLU A 73 -3.24 -8.14 8.59
N ASN A 74 -4.24 -9.01 8.78
CA ASN A 74 -5.21 -8.86 9.86
C ASN A 74 -4.55 -8.97 11.24
N VAL A 75 -3.65 -9.93 11.45
CA VAL A 75 -2.92 -10.06 12.72
C VAL A 75 -2.07 -8.83 12.99
N MET A 76 -1.36 -8.30 11.98
CA MET A 76 -0.58 -7.07 12.12
C MET A 76 -1.46 -5.86 12.44
N LEU A 77 -2.61 -5.73 11.77
CA LEU A 77 -3.58 -4.66 12.06
C LEU A 77 -4.14 -4.77 13.48
N ASN A 78 -4.51 -5.99 13.90
CA ASN A 78 -5.03 -6.25 15.24
C ASN A 78 -4.02 -5.92 16.34
N MET A 79 -2.75 -6.29 16.14
CA MET A 79 -1.66 -5.95 17.06
C MET A 79 -1.54 -4.43 17.26
N ASN A 80 -1.76 -3.66 16.19
CA ASN A 80 -1.65 -2.21 16.22
C ASN A 80 -2.94 -1.50 16.68
N THR A 81 -4.08 -2.19 16.79
CA THR A 81 -5.39 -1.57 17.09
C THR A 81 -5.37 -0.69 18.35
N MET A 82 -4.73 -1.16 19.42
CA MET A 82 -4.67 -0.39 20.68
C MET A 82 -3.92 0.95 20.51
N VAL A 83 -2.80 0.93 19.77
CA VAL A 83 -2.02 2.13 19.48
C VAL A 83 -2.80 3.06 18.55
N LEU A 84 -3.42 2.50 17.50
CA LEU A 84 -4.21 3.25 16.53
C LEU A 84 -5.43 3.94 17.19
N SER A 85 -6.13 3.25 18.10
CA SER A 85 -7.22 3.82 18.89
C SER A 85 -6.72 4.95 19.81
N SER A 86 -5.56 4.76 20.45
CA SER A 86 -4.95 5.79 21.29
C SER A 86 -4.58 7.06 20.50
N ILE A 87 -4.03 6.90 19.28
CA ILE A 87 -3.72 8.00 18.37
C ILE A 87 -5.01 8.70 17.92
N TYR A 88 -6.04 7.95 17.52
CA TYR A 88 -7.33 8.51 17.13
C TYR A 88 -7.92 9.39 18.23
N HIS A 89 -7.99 8.87 19.47
CA HIS A 89 -8.53 9.62 20.60
C HIS A 89 -7.65 10.82 21.00
N PHE A 90 -6.33 10.74 20.83
CA PHE A 90 -5.46 11.90 21.01
C PHE A 90 -5.82 13.02 20.03
N VAL A 91 -5.95 12.71 18.74
CA VAL A 91 -6.29 13.69 17.69
C VAL A 91 -7.70 14.26 17.90
N GLU A 92 -8.68 13.42 18.22
CA GLU A 92 -10.07 13.81 18.51
C GLU A 92 -10.15 14.79 19.70
N ARG A 93 -9.33 14.56 20.74
CA ARG A 93 -9.36 15.38 21.98
C ARG A 93 -8.40 16.58 21.93
N ALA A 94 -7.48 16.62 20.97
CA ALA A 94 -6.41 17.62 20.90
C ALA A 94 -6.91 19.08 20.92
N TYR A 95 -8.11 19.32 20.38
CA TYR A 95 -8.69 20.67 20.28
C TYR A 95 -9.98 20.87 21.11
N THR A 96 -10.50 19.85 21.80
CA THR A 96 -11.75 19.95 22.57
C THR A 96 -11.58 20.67 23.91
N SER A 97 -10.39 20.59 24.53
CA SER A 97 -10.08 21.26 25.80
C SER A 97 -10.09 22.81 25.74
N ARG A 98 -10.32 23.37 24.55
CA ARG A 98 -10.30 24.82 24.26
C ARG A 98 -11.60 25.53 24.60
N ALA A 99 -12.75 24.85 24.61
CA ALA A 99 -14.05 25.49 24.81
C ALA A 99 -14.28 26.03 26.24
N THR A 100 -13.44 25.64 27.21
CA THR A 100 -13.70 25.86 28.65
C THR A 100 -12.64 26.69 29.38
N ARG A 101 -11.54 27.11 28.72
CA ARG A 101 -10.44 27.84 29.38
C ARG A 101 -10.19 29.20 28.73
N ALA A 102 -10.01 30.21 29.59
CA ALA A 102 -9.77 31.60 29.21
C ALA A 102 -8.67 31.71 28.13
N VAL A 103 -8.93 32.54 27.12
CA VAL A 103 -8.11 32.71 25.92
C VAL A 103 -6.69 33.11 26.31
N MET A 104 -5.75 32.16 26.21
CA MET A 104 -4.32 32.45 26.22
C MET A 104 -3.92 33.07 24.88
N PRO A 105 -3.01 34.06 24.84
CA PRO A 105 -2.60 34.73 23.60
C PRO A 105 -1.79 33.85 22.63
N ILE A 106 -1.27 32.70 23.08
CA ILE A 106 -0.48 31.76 22.27
C ILE A 106 -1.15 30.39 22.30
N GLN A 107 -1.33 29.79 21.13
CA GLN A 107 -1.86 28.43 20.95
C GLN A 107 -0.71 27.49 20.59
N GLU A 108 -0.50 26.44 21.39
CA GLU A 108 0.47 25.39 21.10
C GLU A 108 -0.07 24.39 20.07
N LEU A 109 0.83 23.78 19.29
CA LEU A 109 0.49 22.71 18.35
C LEU A 109 0.47 21.36 19.07
N PRO A 110 -0.67 20.64 19.10
CA PRO A 110 -0.72 19.30 19.68
C PRO A 110 0.24 18.40 18.92
N THR A 111 1.27 17.93 19.61
CA THR A 111 2.34 17.14 19.01
C THR A 111 2.42 15.81 19.75
N ALA A 112 2.39 14.71 19.00
CA ALA A 112 2.59 13.37 19.52
C ALA A 112 3.94 12.82 19.04
N LEU A 113 4.64 12.11 19.93
CA LEU A 113 5.85 11.37 19.59
C LEU A 113 5.51 9.88 19.53
N ILE A 114 5.78 9.24 18.39
CA ILE A 114 5.51 7.81 18.19
C ILE A 114 6.85 7.06 18.21
N PHE A 115 6.99 6.14 19.16
CA PHE A 115 8.14 5.24 19.22
C PHE A 115 7.86 4.01 18.35
N ALA A 116 8.35 4.03 17.11
CA ALA A 116 8.34 2.88 16.23
C ALA A 116 9.55 1.95 16.50
N GLY A 117 9.47 0.71 16.01
CA GLY A 117 10.55 -0.27 16.15
C GLY A 117 11.80 0.08 15.33
N ILE A 118 12.75 -0.86 15.26
CA ILE A 118 13.95 -0.71 14.42
C ILE A 118 13.71 -1.08 12.95
N ASN A 119 12.60 -1.73 12.63
CA ASN A 119 12.33 -2.28 11.31
C ASN A 119 11.69 -1.22 10.38
N VAL A 120 12.54 -0.40 9.75
CA VAL A 120 12.15 0.74 8.92
C VAL A 120 11.07 0.43 7.85
N PRO A 121 11.10 -0.71 7.12
CA PRO A 121 10.08 -1.04 6.12
C PRO A 121 8.66 -1.21 6.69
N ASP A 122 8.51 -1.65 7.93
CA ASP A 122 7.19 -1.83 8.56
C ASP A 122 6.53 -0.49 8.92
N HIS A 123 7.33 0.59 9.01
CA HIS A 123 6.87 1.89 9.44
C HIS A 123 5.97 2.54 8.39
N ASP A 124 6.25 2.31 7.11
CA ASP A 124 5.41 2.82 6.02
C ASP A 124 3.98 2.26 6.12
N LEU A 125 3.84 0.97 6.42
CA LEU A 125 2.53 0.34 6.63
C LEU A 125 1.83 0.93 7.86
N LEU A 126 2.54 1.13 8.97
CA LEU A 126 1.98 1.73 10.19
C LEU A 126 1.45 3.16 9.93
N PHE A 127 2.22 4.00 9.23
CA PHE A 127 1.79 5.36 8.92
C PHE A 127 0.62 5.41 7.93
N GLN A 128 0.56 4.49 6.97
CA GLN A 128 -0.61 4.33 6.11
C GLN A 128 -1.85 3.91 6.91
N GLN A 129 -1.71 2.98 7.86
CA GLN A 129 -2.80 2.57 8.75
C GLN A 129 -3.31 3.75 9.60
N ILE A 130 -2.39 4.54 10.18
CA ILE A 130 -2.72 5.76 10.94
C ILE A 130 -3.49 6.75 10.06
N ALA A 131 -2.98 7.04 8.87
CA ALA A 131 -3.60 8.00 7.97
C ALA A 131 -5.01 7.57 7.55
N ARG A 132 -5.22 6.28 7.21
CA ARG A 132 -6.55 5.75 6.90
C ARG A 132 -7.53 5.93 8.06
N ILE A 133 -7.11 5.59 9.27
CA ILE A 133 -7.96 5.70 10.47
C ILE A 133 -8.30 7.14 10.80
N LEU A 134 -7.32 8.04 10.72
CA LEU A 134 -7.55 9.46 10.98
C LEU A 134 -8.44 10.11 9.92
N SER A 135 -8.33 9.70 8.65
CA SER A 135 -9.20 10.18 7.57
C SER A 135 -10.63 9.66 7.68
N SER A 136 -10.88 8.54 8.37
CA SER A 136 -12.23 8.05 8.65
C SER A 136 -12.84 8.72 9.89
N PRO A 137 -14.13 9.09 9.87
CA PRO A 137 -14.80 9.73 11.01
C PRO A 137 -15.17 8.75 12.14
N THR A 138 -14.83 7.47 11.99
CA THR A 138 -15.17 6.41 12.94
C THR A 138 -13.90 5.87 13.62
N PRO A 139 -13.93 5.63 14.94
CA PRO A 139 -12.82 5.02 15.66
C PRO A 139 -12.56 3.58 15.17
N PRO A 140 -11.31 3.09 15.26
CA PRO A 140 -10.97 1.72 14.90
C PRO A 140 -11.57 0.74 15.92
N THR A 141 -12.72 0.15 15.59
CA THR A 141 -13.34 -0.91 16.41
C THR A 141 -12.93 -2.29 15.88
N LEU A 142 -12.67 -3.23 16.80
CA LEU A 142 -12.23 -4.61 16.53
C LEU A 142 -13.27 -5.52 15.82
N GLU A 143 -14.43 -4.98 15.44
CA GLU A 143 -15.53 -5.76 14.88
C GLU A 143 -15.75 -5.42 13.40
N SER A 144 -14.87 -5.95 12.54
CA SER A 144 -15.14 -6.08 11.11
C SER A 144 -15.47 -7.51 10.76
N THR A 145 -16.58 -8.00 11.30
CA THR A 145 -17.41 -9.00 10.62
C THR A 145 -18.86 -8.54 10.73
N CYS A 146 -19.53 -8.52 9.58
CA CYS A 146 -20.98 -8.35 9.41
C CYS A 146 -21.47 -6.90 9.33
N ALA A 147 -21.62 -6.45 8.07
CA ALA A 147 -22.55 -5.40 7.70
C ALA A 147 -23.92 -5.63 8.35
N THR A 148 -24.27 -4.80 9.32
CA THR A 148 -25.68 -4.55 9.66
C THR A 148 -25.86 -3.08 9.99
N ARG A 149 -26.34 -2.35 8.98
CA ARG A 149 -26.92 -1.02 9.08
C ARG A 149 -28.02 -1.05 10.16
N LYS A 150 -27.77 -0.43 11.31
CA LYS A 150 -28.82 0.14 12.15
C LYS A 150 -28.55 1.63 12.32
N GLU A 151 -29.33 2.40 11.57
CA GLU A 151 -29.52 3.83 11.76
C GLU A 151 -30.06 4.05 13.18
N SER A 152 -29.22 4.55 14.08
CA SER A 152 -29.68 5.16 15.31
C SER A 152 -29.85 6.65 15.06
N LYS A 153 -31.09 7.08 14.90
CA LYS A 153 -31.49 8.49 14.91
C LYS A 153 -31.18 9.09 16.29
N GLY A 154 -30.10 9.86 16.38
CA GLY A 154 -29.79 10.76 17.48
C GLY A 154 -29.30 12.08 16.91
N SER A 155 -30.15 13.10 16.99
CA SER A 155 -29.91 14.44 16.43
C SER A 155 -28.71 15.13 17.08
N THR A 156 -27.60 15.27 16.36
CA THR A 156 -26.61 16.35 16.58
C THR A 156 -25.92 16.62 15.25
N MET A 157 -25.86 17.89 14.86
CA MET A 157 -25.31 18.46 13.62
C MET A 157 -24.03 17.73 13.12
N GLU A 158 -24.17 16.81 12.16
CA GLU A 158 -23.04 16.12 11.52
C GLU A 158 -22.31 17.08 10.57
N GLN A 159 -21.36 17.85 11.10
CA GLN A 159 -20.33 18.40 10.24
C GLN A 159 -19.50 17.23 9.72
N ASN A 160 -19.60 16.98 8.42
CA ASN A 160 -18.75 16.05 7.67
C ASN A 160 -17.30 16.57 7.65
N THR A 161 -16.61 16.52 8.79
CA THR A 161 -15.20 16.92 8.91
C THR A 161 -14.34 15.75 8.47
N LYS A 162 -14.08 15.64 7.17
CA LYS A 162 -13.01 14.76 6.69
C LYS A 162 -11.68 15.33 7.19
N ASN A 163 -10.98 14.58 8.04
CA ASN A 163 -9.63 14.95 8.44
C ASN A 163 -8.70 14.75 7.24
N HIS A 164 -7.96 15.80 6.89
CA HIS A 164 -6.95 15.74 5.85
C HIS A 164 -5.62 15.36 6.50
N VAL A 165 -5.04 14.25 6.05
CA VAL A 165 -3.79 13.71 6.59
C VAL A 165 -2.74 13.79 5.49
N VAL A 166 -1.57 14.34 5.82
CA VAL A 166 -0.44 14.52 4.91
C VAL A 166 0.75 13.78 5.47
N ILE A 167 1.47 13.03 4.63
CA ILE A 167 2.66 12.28 5.01
C ILE A 167 3.87 12.92 4.33
N LEU A 168 4.84 13.36 5.12
CA LEU A 168 6.08 13.98 4.62
C LEU A 168 7.25 13.03 4.88
N GLN A 169 7.92 12.60 3.81
CA GLN A 169 9.13 11.78 3.91
C GLN A 169 10.37 12.67 3.80
N SER A 170 11.41 12.36 4.58
CA SER A 170 12.64 13.17 4.64
C SER A 170 13.33 13.30 3.28
N LYS A 171 13.29 12.27 2.44
CA LYS A 171 13.88 12.29 1.08
C LYS A 171 13.23 13.33 0.15
N ASP A 172 11.96 13.65 0.38
CA ASP A 172 11.18 14.58 -0.45
C ASP A 172 11.21 16.02 0.09
N CYS A 173 11.88 16.22 1.23
CA CYS A 173 11.92 17.47 1.99
C CYS A 173 13.36 18.04 2.13
N PRO A 174 14.12 18.25 1.03
CA PRO A 174 15.51 18.72 1.11
C PRO A 174 15.64 20.18 1.59
N ASN A 175 14.57 20.98 1.49
CA ASN A 175 14.54 22.37 1.95
C ASN A 175 13.11 22.79 2.29
N LEU A 176 12.96 23.92 3.02
CA LEU A 176 11.66 24.43 3.46
C LEU A 176 10.68 24.68 2.32
N LYS A 177 11.17 25.13 1.15
CA LYS A 177 10.33 25.34 -0.02
C LYS A 177 9.73 24.02 -0.53
N ALA A 178 10.52 22.96 -0.57
CA ALA A 178 10.07 21.63 -0.96
C ALA A 178 9.04 21.07 0.04
N VAL A 179 9.27 21.25 1.35
CA VAL A 179 8.33 20.86 2.41
C VAL A 179 6.97 21.52 2.22
N LEU A 180 6.95 22.86 2.14
CA LEU A 180 5.71 23.63 2.00
C LEU A 180 4.98 23.28 0.69
N LYS A 181 5.74 23.11 -0.40
CA LYS A 181 5.19 22.71 -1.69
C LYS A 181 4.51 21.33 -1.59
N SER A 182 5.22 20.32 -1.09
CA SER A 182 4.69 18.95 -0.94
C SER A 182 3.47 18.92 -0.02
N MET A 183 3.50 19.65 1.09
CA MET A 183 2.38 19.75 2.03
C MET A 183 1.14 20.32 1.35
N ILE A 184 1.24 21.46 0.66
CA ILE A 184 0.11 22.11 -0.03
C ILE A 184 -0.43 21.22 -1.16
N GLU A 185 0.44 20.59 -1.93
CA GLU A 185 0.04 19.71 -3.03
C GLU A 185 -0.74 18.49 -2.53
N GLN A 186 -0.29 17.86 -1.44
CA GLN A 186 -1.02 16.75 -0.80
C GLN A 186 -2.36 17.19 -0.18
N PHE A 187 -2.46 18.40 0.40
CA PHE A 187 -3.73 18.91 0.92
C PHE A 187 -4.77 19.22 -0.16
N LEU A 188 -4.31 19.58 -1.36
CA LEU A 188 -5.16 19.97 -2.48
C LEU A 188 -5.41 18.81 -3.47
N ASP A 189 -4.94 17.60 -3.18
CA ASP A 189 -4.92 16.45 -4.09
C ASP A 189 -4.33 16.79 -5.48
N LEU A 190 -3.38 17.74 -5.51
CA LEU A 190 -2.69 18.12 -6.74
C LEU A 190 -1.57 17.10 -6.98
N GLY A 191 -1.91 16.02 -7.69
CA GLY A 191 -0.96 14.96 -8.02
C GLY A 191 0.33 15.49 -8.64
N ILE A 192 1.44 15.34 -7.92
CA ILE A 192 2.78 15.60 -8.44
C ILE A 192 3.19 14.38 -9.25
N LYS A 193 3.56 14.56 -10.52
CA LYS A 193 4.30 13.52 -11.26
C LYS A 193 5.61 13.23 -10.52
N GLY A 194 5.66 12.13 -9.77
CA GLY A 194 6.87 11.60 -9.12
C GLY A 194 6.79 11.45 -7.59
N VAL A 195 5.74 11.94 -6.92
CA VAL A 195 5.52 11.64 -5.49
C VAL A 195 4.43 10.58 -5.43
N VAL A 196 4.84 9.33 -5.21
CA VAL A 196 3.89 8.24 -4.95
C VAL A 196 3.27 8.53 -3.59
N ASN A 197 2.01 8.94 -3.57
CA ASN A 197 1.28 9.07 -2.33
C ASN A 197 1.12 7.65 -1.77
N PRO A 198 1.67 7.30 -0.59
CA PRO A 198 1.56 5.95 -0.05
C PRO A 198 0.10 5.52 0.20
N LEU A 199 -0.82 6.48 0.19
CA LEU A 199 -2.26 6.28 0.31
C LEU A 199 -2.94 5.94 -1.02
N GLU A 200 -2.32 6.29 -2.15
CA GLU A 200 -2.71 5.85 -3.49
C GLU A 200 -1.98 4.54 -3.80
N VAL A 201 -2.39 3.45 -3.14
CA VAL A 201 -2.12 2.12 -3.69
C VAL A 201 -2.89 2.08 -5.01
N PRO A 202 -2.24 1.88 -6.18
CA PRO A 202 -2.98 1.62 -7.40
C PRO A 202 -3.74 0.33 -7.16
N LEU A 203 -5.08 0.40 -7.15
CA LEU A 203 -5.89 -0.77 -7.40
C LEU A 203 -5.39 -1.32 -8.74
N ASP A 204 -4.79 -2.50 -8.70
CA ASP A 204 -4.33 -3.21 -9.87
C ASP A 204 -5.55 -3.57 -10.73
N LEU A 205 -5.92 -2.64 -11.60
CA LEU A 205 -6.88 -2.82 -12.67
C LEU A 205 -6.14 -3.41 -13.86
N SER A 206 -5.61 -4.63 -13.73
CA SER A 206 -5.00 -5.37 -14.84
C SER A 206 -4.81 -6.87 -14.55
N ARG A 207 -5.91 -7.63 -14.38
CA ARG A 207 -6.26 -8.86 -15.16
C ARG A 207 -7.21 -9.79 -14.43
#